data_AF-A0A2W5QAI0-F1
#
_entry.id   AF-A0A2W5QAI0-F1
#
_cell.length_a   1.000
_cell.length_b   1.000
_cell.length_c   1.000
_cell.angle_alpha   90.00
_cell.angle_beta   90.00
_cell.angle_gamma   90.00
#
_symmetry.space_group_name_H-M   'P 1'
#
loop_
_entity.id
_entity.type
_entity.pdbx_description
1 polymer ?
#
loop_
_entity_poly.entity_id
_entity_poly.type
_entity_poly.pdbx_seq_one_letter_code
_entity_poly.pdbx_strand_id
1 'polypeptide(L)'
;MEQAVIWTIPFLALAVVLEMVVSKMRGRNTYRINDTLASLSQGLISQLVAACTPLLQIGIYTLVFKALGHRAHAPYWRTWQGIAVAVVMFDFCEYWLHRAGHEIAVFWAAHVVHHQSEELNLCTALRQESFNPVLGWPFYLPLAVAGVPPVTFGFVLLGVQYYQIWAHTEQIGKLGWLDGILTTPSNHRVHHAVNDRYLDRNYGGVFVLWDRMFGTYMPETEPCVFGTRSPVRSFNPLRAMVQVYAQLWRDAWHTRRRGDKLRVFLKPPGWRPDDVALRFPQPPFDLHRETYDPRSNRTTRVMAVVLFLASAAGCGVFLWNADGMGMVRRLLWTALLVACLYGVGWLLEKDASLQV
;
A
#
# COMPACT_ATOMS: atom_id res chain seq x y z
N MET A 1 10.26 -16.96 1.45
CA MET A 1 9.19 -16.05 0.92
C MET A 1 9.76 -15.14 -0.16
N GLU A 2 10.95 -14.56 0.05
CA GLU A 2 11.61 -13.63 -0.88
C GLU A 2 11.76 -14.20 -2.31
N GLN A 3 12.17 -15.46 -2.46
CA GLN A 3 12.28 -16.11 -3.76
C GLN A 3 10.94 -16.27 -4.49
N ALA A 4 9.84 -16.52 -3.76
CA ALA A 4 8.52 -16.66 -4.37
C ALA A 4 8.07 -15.36 -5.05
N VAL A 5 8.34 -14.21 -4.42
CA VAL A 5 8.08 -12.89 -5.00
C VAL A 5 8.84 -12.72 -6.31
N ILE A 6 10.12 -13.10 -6.35
CA ILE A 6 10.96 -12.98 -7.55
C ILE A 6 10.38 -13.77 -8.73
N TRP A 7 9.90 -14.99 -8.48
CA TRP A 7 9.26 -15.80 -9.53
C TRP A 7 7.97 -15.20 -10.09
N THR A 8 7.29 -14.33 -9.34
CA THR A 8 6.07 -13.65 -9.82
C THR A 8 6.34 -12.40 -10.65
N ILE A 9 7.53 -11.81 -10.57
CA ILE A 9 7.88 -10.56 -11.27
C ILE A 9 7.60 -10.64 -12.78
N PRO A 10 8.01 -11.69 -13.53
CA PRO A 10 7.74 -11.75 -14.97
C PRO A 10 6.25 -11.76 -15.31
N PHE A 11 5.43 -12.45 -14.50
CA PHE A 11 3.98 -12.53 -14.69
C PHE A 11 3.30 -11.18 -14.40
N LEU A 12 3.71 -10.51 -13.32
CA LEU A 12 3.21 -9.18 -12.98
C LEU A 12 3.62 -8.13 -14.03
N ALA A 13 4.86 -8.18 -14.50
CA ALA A 13 5.35 -7.32 -15.57
C ALA A 13 4.55 -7.54 -16.86
N LEU A 14 4.28 -8.80 -17.23
CA LEU A 14 3.44 -9.12 -18.38
C LEU A 14 2.02 -8.58 -18.19
N ALA A 15 1.40 -8.76 -17.02
CA ALA A 15 0.06 -8.27 -16.73
C ALA A 15 -0.03 -6.73 -16.86
N VAL A 16 0.94 -6.00 -16.30
CA VAL A 16 1.06 -4.54 -16.45
C VAL A 16 1.19 -4.15 -17.92
N VAL A 17 2.07 -4.79 -18.68
CA VAL A 17 2.25 -4.51 -20.12
C VAL A 17 0.96 -4.75 -20.90
N LEU A 18 0.26 -5.85 -20.62
CA LEU A 18 -1.03 -6.15 -21.24
C LEU A 18 -2.08 -5.08 -20.89
N GLU A 19 -2.20 -4.68 -19.62
CA GLU A 19 -3.12 -3.61 -19.22
C GLU A 19 -2.75 -2.27 -19.89
N MET A 20 -1.47 -1.91 -19.96
CA MET A 20 -1.00 -0.72 -20.66
C MET A 20 -1.43 -0.72 -22.14
N VAL A 21 -1.27 -1.86 -22.83
CA VAL A 21 -1.70 -2.02 -24.23
C VAL A 21 -3.22 -1.89 -24.36
N VAL A 22 -3.99 -2.56 -23.51
CA VAL A 22 -5.46 -2.47 -23.50
C VAL A 22 -5.93 -1.04 -23.22
N SER A 23 -5.32 -0.36 -22.25
CA SER A 23 -5.62 1.02 -21.89
C SER A 23 -5.40 1.97 -23.06
N LYS A 24 -4.31 1.77 -23.82
CA LYS A 24 -4.02 2.51 -25.05
C LYS A 24 -5.01 2.20 -26.18
N MET A 25 -5.33 0.93 -26.40
CA MET A 25 -6.30 0.51 -27.42
C MET A 25 -7.71 1.07 -27.15
N ARG A 26 -8.07 1.24 -25.88
CA ARG A 26 -9.36 1.82 -25.45
C ARG A 26 -9.35 3.34 -25.31
N GLY A 27 -8.21 4.00 -25.56
CA GLY A 27 -8.08 5.46 -25.46
C GLY A 27 -8.20 6.01 -24.04
N ARG A 28 -7.98 5.20 -22.99
CA ARG A 28 -8.13 5.63 -21.59
C ARG A 28 -6.83 6.19 -20.98
N ASN A 29 -5.67 5.81 -21.53
CA ASN A 29 -4.33 6.28 -21.14
C ASN A 29 -4.09 6.37 -19.61
N THR A 30 -4.45 5.32 -18.89
CA THR A 30 -4.40 5.21 -17.42
C THR A 30 -2.98 5.02 -16.85
N TYR A 31 -1.94 5.37 -17.60
CA TYR A 31 -0.55 5.16 -17.23
C TYR A 31 0.31 6.36 -17.61
N ARG A 32 0.68 7.16 -16.61
CA ARG A 32 1.77 8.12 -16.74
C ARG A 32 3.08 7.54 -16.24
N ILE A 33 4.17 7.82 -16.96
CA ILE A 33 5.48 7.25 -16.68
C ILE A 33 6.01 7.65 -15.29
N ASN A 34 5.72 8.88 -14.85
CA ASN A 34 6.16 9.39 -13.55
C ASN A 34 5.42 8.70 -12.40
N ASP A 35 4.09 8.58 -12.48
CA ASP A 35 3.29 7.87 -11.50
C ASP A 35 3.64 6.37 -11.46
N THR A 36 3.78 5.75 -12.64
CA THR A 36 4.20 4.34 -12.76
C THR A 36 5.54 4.09 -12.06
N LEU A 37 6.57 4.88 -12.37
CA LEU A 37 7.89 4.74 -11.76
C LEU A 37 7.86 5.02 -10.26
N ALA A 38 7.09 6.01 -9.80
CA ALA A 38 6.95 6.31 -8.38
C ALA A 38 6.24 5.17 -7.63
N SER A 39 5.19 4.61 -8.20
CA SER A 39 4.42 3.49 -7.65
C SER A 39 5.27 2.23 -7.53
N LEU A 40 5.99 1.85 -8.59
CA LEU A 40 6.92 0.73 -8.55
C LEU A 40 8.10 0.97 -7.59
N SER A 41 8.59 2.21 -7.49
CA SER A 41 9.66 2.55 -6.53
C SER A 41 9.21 2.35 -5.08
N GLN A 42 7.97 2.73 -4.73
CA GLN A 42 7.41 2.45 -3.40
C GLN A 42 7.32 0.94 -3.14
N GLY A 43 6.85 0.17 -4.12
CA GLY A 43 6.81 -1.30 -4.03
C GLY A 43 8.17 -1.90 -3.73
N LEU A 44 9.22 -1.48 -4.44
CA LEU A 44 10.59 -1.92 -4.19
C LEU A 44 11.06 -1.52 -2.79
N ILE A 45 10.83 -0.28 -2.35
CA ILE A 45 11.21 0.16 -1.00
C ILE A 45 10.50 -0.66 0.08
N SER A 46 9.22 -0.98 -0.10
CA SER A 46 8.47 -1.85 0.81
C SER A 46 9.14 -3.22 0.94
N GLN A 47 9.56 -3.85 -0.17
CA GLN A 47 10.31 -5.11 -0.12
C GLN A 47 11.68 -4.99 0.57
N LEU A 48 12.40 -3.88 0.37
CA LEU A 48 13.67 -3.63 1.06
C LEU A 48 13.50 -3.51 2.58
N VAL A 49 12.46 -2.79 3.02
CA VAL A 49 12.09 -2.68 4.44
C VAL A 49 11.65 -4.04 4.99
N ALA A 50 10.91 -4.82 4.19
CA ALA A 50 10.48 -6.15 4.59
C ALA A 50 11.68 -7.09 4.83
N ALA A 51 12.69 -7.06 3.96
CA ALA A 51 13.93 -7.85 4.11
C ALA A 51 14.73 -7.49 5.38
N CYS A 52 14.54 -6.28 5.92
CA CYS A 52 15.16 -5.82 7.17
C CYS A 52 14.29 -6.04 8.42
N THR A 53 13.02 -6.44 8.27
CA THR A 53 12.07 -6.59 9.39
C THR A 53 11.43 -8.00 9.51
N PRO A 54 12.15 -9.11 9.22
CA PRO A 54 11.53 -10.44 9.25
C PRO A 54 11.00 -10.85 10.63
N LEU A 55 11.62 -10.32 11.70
CA LEU A 55 11.15 -10.55 13.07
C LEU A 55 9.72 -10.05 13.27
N LEU A 56 9.39 -8.84 12.79
CA LEU A 56 8.06 -8.25 12.98
C LEU A 56 7.00 -8.98 12.17
N GLN A 57 7.33 -9.40 10.95
CA GLN A 57 6.37 -10.02 10.03
C GLN A 57 6.06 -11.48 10.38
N ILE A 58 7.09 -12.32 10.49
CA ILE A 58 6.91 -13.78 10.67
C ILE A 58 7.51 -14.29 11.98
N GLY A 59 8.53 -13.62 12.52
CA GLY A 59 9.20 -14.03 13.75
C GLY A 59 8.26 -14.00 14.96
N ILE A 60 7.64 -12.85 15.25
CA ILE A 60 6.70 -12.69 16.36
C ILE A 60 5.50 -13.62 16.17
N TYR A 61 4.94 -13.69 14.96
CA TYR A 61 3.87 -14.63 14.63
C TYR A 61 4.25 -16.07 15.00
N THR A 62 5.47 -16.50 14.62
CA THR A 62 5.98 -17.84 14.93
C THR A 62 6.17 -18.06 16.43
N LEU A 63 6.63 -17.05 17.17
CA LEU A 63 6.77 -17.13 18.64
C LEU A 63 5.40 -17.31 19.31
N VAL A 64 4.40 -16.51 18.91
CA VAL A 64 3.03 -16.60 19.43
C VAL A 64 2.40 -17.95 19.08
N PHE A 65 2.57 -18.42 17.84
CA PHE A 65 2.11 -19.73 17.41
C PHE A 65 2.74 -20.85 18.27
N LYS A 66 4.07 -20.81 18.49
CA LYS A 66 4.76 -21.79 19.34
C LYS A 66 4.30 -21.72 20.79
N ALA A 67 3.97 -20.55 21.33
CA ALA A 67 3.51 -20.42 22.70
C ALA A 67 2.05 -20.89 22.90
N LEU A 68 1.16 -20.51 21.99
CA LEU A 68 -0.29 -20.58 22.19
C LEU A 68 -1.02 -21.50 21.20
N GLY A 69 -0.58 -21.54 19.93
CA GLY A 69 -1.30 -22.20 18.83
C GLY A 69 -0.83 -23.60 18.47
N HIS A 70 0.37 -24.02 18.90
CA HIS A 70 1.01 -25.28 18.46
C HIS A 70 0.24 -26.55 18.81
N ARG A 71 -0.72 -26.48 19.74
CA ARG A 71 -1.58 -27.60 20.13
C ARG A 71 -2.76 -27.82 19.18
N ALA A 72 -3.05 -26.88 18.29
CA ALA A 72 -4.04 -27.08 17.22
C ALA A 72 -3.53 -28.12 16.21
N HIS A 73 -4.43 -28.96 15.68
CA HIS A 73 -4.10 -30.02 14.73
C HIS A 73 -3.38 -29.49 13.47
N ALA A 74 -2.05 -29.49 13.47
CA ALA A 74 -1.22 -29.00 12.37
C ALA A 74 -1.51 -29.64 10.99
N PRO A 75 -1.97 -30.92 10.88
CA PRO A 75 -2.33 -31.49 9.57
C PRO A 75 -3.58 -30.86 8.94
N TYR A 76 -4.56 -30.40 9.74
CA TYR A 76 -5.79 -29.80 9.23
C TYR A 76 -5.49 -28.55 8.39
N TRP A 77 -4.60 -27.70 8.86
CA TRP A 77 -4.20 -26.46 8.16
C TRP A 77 -3.43 -26.66 6.85
N ARG A 78 -3.14 -27.92 6.48
CA ARG A 78 -2.57 -28.29 5.19
C ARG A 78 -3.61 -28.88 4.22
N THR A 79 -4.83 -29.15 4.68
CA THR A 79 -5.92 -29.57 3.79
C THR A 79 -6.53 -28.36 3.10
N TRP A 80 -7.27 -28.59 2.01
CA TRP A 80 -7.95 -27.49 1.31
C TRP A 80 -8.99 -26.79 2.19
N GLN A 81 -9.65 -27.51 3.11
CA GLN A 81 -10.59 -26.93 4.08
C GLN A 81 -9.86 -26.02 5.07
N GLY A 82 -8.73 -26.46 5.61
CA GLY A 82 -7.92 -25.66 6.51
C GLY A 82 -7.38 -24.40 5.84
N ILE A 83 -6.93 -24.52 4.58
CA ILE A 83 -6.51 -23.36 3.77
C ILE A 83 -7.68 -22.41 3.53
N ALA A 84 -8.86 -22.90 3.16
CA ALA A 84 -10.04 -22.05 2.94
C ALA A 84 -10.44 -21.29 4.21
N VAL A 85 -10.44 -21.96 5.37
CA VAL A 85 -10.68 -21.31 6.66
C VAL A 85 -9.60 -20.27 6.96
N ALA A 86 -8.32 -20.59 6.70
CA ALA A 86 -7.23 -19.65 6.90
C ALA A 86 -7.34 -18.41 5.99
N VAL A 87 -7.81 -18.55 4.75
CA VAL A 87 -8.11 -17.42 3.84
C VAL A 87 -9.19 -16.53 4.43
N VAL A 88 -10.31 -17.09 4.89
CA VAL A 88 -11.40 -16.31 5.50
C VAL A 88 -10.93 -15.59 6.78
N MET A 89 -10.15 -16.27 7.63
CA MET A 89 -9.59 -15.67 8.84
C MET A 89 -8.58 -14.57 8.52
N PHE A 90 -7.72 -14.79 7.53
CA PHE A 90 -6.75 -13.80 7.08
C PHE A 90 -7.46 -12.57 6.54
N ASP A 91 -8.46 -12.75 5.67
CA ASP A 91 -9.25 -11.66 5.08
C ASP A 91 -10.02 -10.85 6.15
N PHE A 92 -10.49 -11.50 7.21
CA PHE A 92 -11.06 -10.81 8.37
C PHE A 92 -10.03 -9.95 9.10
N CYS A 93 -8.82 -10.47 9.34
CA CYS A 93 -7.73 -9.71 9.96
C CYS A 93 -7.27 -8.54 9.07
N GLU A 94 -7.15 -8.77 7.76
CA GLU A 94 -6.91 -7.74 6.75
C GLU A 94 -7.96 -6.64 6.82
N TYR A 95 -9.25 -6.98 6.86
CA TYR A 95 -10.33 -5.99 6.94
C TYR A 95 -10.12 -5.02 8.11
N TRP A 96 -9.75 -5.53 9.29
CA TRP A 96 -9.53 -4.69 10.46
C TRP A 96 -8.26 -3.85 10.38
N LEU A 97 -7.18 -4.40 9.83
CA LEU A 97 -5.96 -3.64 9.59
C LEU A 97 -6.22 -2.53 8.56
N HIS A 98 -6.92 -2.86 7.48
CA HIS A 98 -7.24 -1.94 6.40
C HIS A 98 -8.16 -0.83 6.89
N ARG A 99 -9.22 -1.18 7.64
CA ARG A 99 -10.07 -0.22 8.32
C ARG A 99 -9.30 0.68 9.29
N ALA A 100 -8.39 0.13 10.10
CA ALA A 100 -7.52 0.94 10.96
C ALA A 100 -6.65 1.88 10.13
N GLY A 101 -6.15 1.40 8.99
CA GLY A 101 -5.46 2.16 7.96
C GLY A 101 -6.23 3.39 7.46
N HIS A 102 -7.55 3.37 7.47
CA HIS A 102 -8.37 4.51 7.02
C HIS A 102 -8.98 5.31 8.17
N GLU A 103 -9.23 4.71 9.33
CA GLU A 103 -9.93 5.37 10.44
C GLU A 103 -9.01 5.85 11.58
N ILE A 104 -7.72 5.52 11.56
CA ILE A 104 -6.75 5.91 12.60
C ILE A 104 -5.51 6.57 11.96
N ALA A 105 -5.23 7.82 12.33
CA ALA A 105 -4.23 8.65 11.67
C ALA A 105 -2.82 8.03 11.57
N VAL A 106 -2.33 7.33 12.60
CA VAL A 106 -1.01 6.68 12.55
C VAL A 106 -0.95 5.52 11.57
N PHE A 107 -2.03 4.73 11.46
CA PHE A 107 -2.12 3.65 10.49
C PHE A 107 -2.36 4.20 9.07
N TRP A 108 -3.13 5.27 8.93
CA TRP A 108 -3.23 6.03 7.68
C TRP A 108 -1.88 6.58 7.23
N ALA A 109 -1.05 7.09 8.14
CA ALA A 109 0.27 7.56 7.77
C ALA A 109 1.16 6.44 7.17
N ALA A 110 0.94 5.18 7.55
CA ALA A 110 1.55 4.03 6.87
C ALA A 110 0.86 3.74 5.53
N HIS A 111 -0.46 3.61 5.53
CA HIS A 111 -1.24 3.08 4.41
C HIS A 111 -1.47 4.09 3.27
N VAL A 112 -1.48 5.39 3.55
CA VAL A 112 -1.69 6.49 2.58
C VAL A 112 -0.76 6.41 1.37
N VAL A 113 0.43 5.81 1.54
CA VAL A 113 1.36 5.60 0.43
C VAL A 113 0.65 4.84 -0.69
N HIS A 114 -0.14 3.82 -0.39
CA HIS A 114 -0.90 3.07 -1.36
C HIS A 114 -1.90 3.93 -2.16
N HIS A 115 -2.58 4.85 -1.48
CA HIS A 115 -3.61 5.73 -2.05
C HIS A 115 -3.06 7.00 -2.74
N GLN A 116 -1.76 7.25 -2.71
CA GLN A 116 -1.19 8.50 -3.24
C GLN A 116 -1.22 8.64 -4.76
N SER A 117 -1.32 7.53 -5.51
CA SER A 117 -1.42 7.59 -6.96
C SER A 117 -2.73 8.26 -7.38
N GLU A 118 -2.66 9.16 -8.36
CA GLU A 118 -3.83 9.80 -8.95
C GLU A 118 -4.38 9.01 -10.14
N GLU A 119 -3.89 7.78 -10.34
CA GLU A 119 -4.33 6.81 -11.36
C GLU A 119 -4.62 5.46 -10.67
N LEU A 120 -5.55 4.67 -11.20
CA LEU A 120 -5.79 3.31 -10.70
C LEU A 120 -5.50 2.27 -11.78
N ASN A 121 -4.36 1.60 -11.65
CA ASN A 121 -3.90 0.56 -12.56
C ASN A 121 -3.10 -0.51 -11.79
N LEU A 122 -2.64 -1.54 -12.49
CA LEU A 122 -1.88 -2.64 -11.88
C LEU A 122 -0.55 -2.18 -11.24
N CYS A 123 0.03 -1.05 -11.64
CA CYS A 123 1.19 -0.49 -10.94
C CYS A 123 0.81 0.17 -9.61
N THR A 124 -0.40 0.73 -9.50
CA THR A 124 -0.96 1.21 -8.23
C THR A 124 -1.09 0.06 -7.22
N ALA A 125 -1.48 -1.15 -7.66
CA ALA A 125 -1.45 -2.34 -6.79
C ALA A 125 -0.06 -2.61 -6.20
N LEU A 126 1.00 -2.33 -6.98
CA LEU A 126 2.38 -2.56 -6.57
C LEU A 126 2.95 -1.40 -5.75
N ARG A 127 2.20 -0.31 -5.56
CA ARG A 127 2.54 0.80 -4.66
C ARG A 127 2.28 0.39 -3.21
N GLN A 128 3.12 -0.50 -2.70
CA GLN A 128 2.98 -1.07 -1.37
C GLN A 128 3.57 -0.16 -0.30
N GLU A 129 2.88 -0.04 0.82
CA GLU A 129 3.35 0.73 1.96
C GLU A 129 4.51 0.06 2.69
N SER A 130 5.50 0.85 3.12
CA SER A 130 6.72 0.31 3.76
C SER A 130 6.60 0.19 5.28
N PHE A 131 5.63 0.86 5.91
CA PHE A 131 5.45 0.83 7.37
C PHE A 131 4.41 -0.18 7.85
N ASN A 132 3.64 -0.79 6.95
CA ASN A 132 2.70 -1.85 7.33
C ASN A 132 3.40 -3.08 7.97
N PRO A 133 4.58 -3.54 7.49
CA PRO A 133 5.35 -4.57 8.19
C PRO A 133 5.73 -4.23 9.65
N VAL A 134 5.75 -2.94 10.00
CA VAL A 134 6.12 -2.46 11.33
C VAL A 134 4.92 -2.34 12.26
N LEU A 135 3.77 -1.91 11.73
CA LEU A 135 2.57 -1.61 12.52
C LEU A 135 1.46 -2.68 12.43
N GLY A 136 1.38 -3.42 11.32
CA GLY A 136 0.26 -4.31 11.01
C GLY A 136 0.35 -5.71 11.64
N TRP A 137 1.54 -6.16 12.02
CA TRP A 137 1.75 -7.51 12.57
C TRP A 137 0.82 -7.90 13.75
N PRO A 138 0.40 -6.99 14.66
CA PRO A 138 -0.50 -7.37 15.76
C PRO A 138 -1.86 -7.90 15.26
N PHE A 139 -2.34 -7.41 14.12
CA PHE A 139 -3.66 -7.76 13.57
C PHE A 139 -3.73 -9.22 13.12
N TYR A 140 -2.59 -9.86 12.82
CA TYR A 140 -2.53 -11.26 12.39
C TYR A 140 -2.24 -12.25 13.52
N LEU A 141 -1.89 -11.78 14.72
CA LEU A 141 -1.67 -12.67 15.87
C LEU A 141 -2.88 -13.55 16.24
N PRO A 142 -4.14 -13.13 16.04
CA PRO A 142 -5.28 -14.02 16.22
C PRO A 142 -5.19 -15.33 15.39
N LEU A 143 -4.62 -15.30 14.18
CA LEU A 143 -4.40 -16.52 13.38
C LEU A 143 -3.36 -17.44 14.04
N ALA A 144 -2.29 -16.87 14.59
CA ALA A 144 -1.27 -17.63 15.31
C ALA A 144 -1.85 -18.32 16.55
N VAL A 145 -2.70 -17.60 17.31
CA VAL A 145 -3.40 -18.14 18.49
C VAL A 145 -4.40 -19.23 18.10
N ALA A 146 -5.13 -19.04 16.99
CA ALA A 146 -6.03 -20.05 16.44
C ALA A 146 -5.31 -21.28 15.87
N GLY A 147 -3.98 -21.25 15.80
CA GLY A 147 -3.15 -22.38 15.43
C GLY A 147 -2.87 -22.52 13.94
N VAL A 148 -3.04 -21.46 13.15
CA VAL A 148 -2.62 -21.45 11.74
C VAL A 148 -1.09 -21.49 11.68
N PRO A 149 -0.46 -22.55 11.13
CA PRO A 149 1.00 -22.67 11.09
C PRO A 149 1.64 -21.54 10.26
N PRO A 150 2.85 -21.07 10.60
CA PRO A 150 3.53 -19.98 9.89
C PRO A 150 3.65 -20.21 8.37
N VAL A 151 3.81 -21.46 7.94
CA VAL A 151 3.85 -21.80 6.50
C VAL A 151 2.50 -21.59 5.80
N THR A 152 1.39 -21.97 6.45
CA THR A 152 0.03 -21.75 5.94
C THR A 152 -0.29 -20.25 5.95
N PHE A 153 0.10 -19.54 7.01
CA PHE A 153 -0.02 -18.08 7.08
C PHE A 153 0.70 -17.39 5.92
N GLY A 154 1.97 -17.72 5.68
CA GLY A 154 2.73 -17.14 4.56
C GLY A 154 2.13 -17.48 3.19
N PHE A 155 1.61 -18.70 3.02
CA PHE A 155 0.93 -19.11 1.79
C PHE A 155 -0.35 -18.30 1.54
N VAL A 156 -1.21 -18.17 2.55
CA VAL A 156 -2.46 -17.40 2.46
C VAL A 156 -2.20 -15.92 2.26
N LEU A 157 -1.23 -15.35 2.98
CA LEU A 157 -0.81 -13.95 2.84
C LEU A 157 -0.44 -13.63 1.39
N LEU A 158 0.39 -14.46 0.76
CA LEU A 158 0.75 -14.29 -0.64
C LEU A 158 -0.46 -14.44 -1.56
N GLY A 159 -1.29 -15.47 -1.34
CA GLY A 159 -2.49 -15.71 -2.14
C GLY A 159 -3.48 -14.53 -2.13
N VAL A 160 -3.74 -13.96 -0.95
CA VAL A 160 -4.63 -12.81 -0.77
C VAL A 160 -4.02 -11.55 -1.37
N GLN A 161 -2.71 -11.31 -1.21
CA GLN A 161 -2.05 -10.17 -1.86
C GLN A 161 -2.13 -10.26 -3.39
N TYR A 162 -1.88 -11.44 -3.98
CA TYR A 162 -2.02 -11.61 -5.42
C TYR A 162 -3.46 -11.45 -5.91
N TYR A 163 -4.46 -11.87 -5.11
CA TYR A 163 -5.84 -11.58 -5.40
C TYR A 163 -6.11 -10.07 -5.43
N GLN A 164 -5.57 -9.28 -4.52
CA GLN A 164 -5.85 -7.84 -4.52
C GLN A 164 -5.29 -7.10 -5.74
N ILE A 165 -4.27 -7.65 -6.42
CA ILE A 165 -3.68 -7.02 -7.61
C ILE A 165 -4.70 -6.83 -8.73
N TRP A 166 -5.50 -7.85 -9.07
CA TRP A 166 -6.43 -7.75 -10.21
C TRP A 166 -7.57 -6.75 -9.97
N ALA A 167 -7.85 -6.40 -8.70
CA ALA A 167 -8.84 -5.40 -8.33
C ALA A 167 -8.41 -3.97 -8.72
N HIS A 168 -7.12 -3.71 -8.93
CA HIS A 168 -6.60 -2.39 -9.27
C HIS A 168 -6.62 -2.14 -10.78
N THR A 169 -7.81 -1.85 -11.29
CA THR A 169 -7.96 -1.55 -12.71
C THR A 169 -9.18 -0.70 -12.99
N GLU A 170 -9.04 0.24 -13.93
CA GLU A 170 -10.17 0.93 -14.55
C GLU A 170 -10.71 0.19 -15.79
N GLN A 171 -10.05 -0.89 -16.23
CA GLN A 171 -10.40 -1.60 -17.46
C GLN A 171 -11.61 -2.52 -17.32
N ILE A 172 -11.97 -2.92 -16.10
CA ILE A 172 -13.08 -3.81 -15.81
C ILE A 172 -14.19 -3.00 -15.12
N GLY A 173 -15.39 -2.98 -15.72
CA GLY A 173 -16.56 -2.31 -15.15
C GLY A 173 -17.16 -3.07 -13.96
N LYS A 174 -18.46 -2.88 -13.74
CA LYS A 174 -19.22 -3.65 -12.75
C LYS A 174 -19.38 -5.10 -13.20
N LEU A 175 -19.31 -6.03 -12.26
CA LEU A 175 -19.49 -7.47 -12.48
C LEU A 175 -20.84 -7.99 -11.94
N GLY A 176 -21.73 -7.09 -11.52
CA GLY A 176 -23.08 -7.41 -11.12
C GLY A 176 -23.12 -8.08 -9.76
N TRP A 177 -23.62 -9.32 -9.67
CA TRP A 177 -23.74 -10.03 -8.39
C TRP A 177 -22.38 -10.32 -7.74
N LEU A 178 -21.31 -10.41 -8.53
CA LEU A 178 -19.95 -10.60 -8.02
C LEU A 178 -19.49 -9.41 -7.16
N ASP A 179 -19.88 -8.16 -7.52
CA ASP A 179 -19.59 -6.93 -6.76
C ASP A 179 -20.26 -6.92 -5.37
N GLY A 180 -21.15 -7.88 -5.11
CA GLY A 180 -21.84 -8.06 -3.83
C GLY A 180 -21.20 -9.10 -2.91
N ILE A 181 -20.26 -9.92 -3.42
CA ILE A 181 -19.67 -11.07 -2.70
C ILE A 181 -18.16 -10.90 -2.58
N LEU A 182 -17.51 -10.58 -3.70
CA LEU A 182 -16.08 -10.46 -3.83
C LEU A 182 -15.67 -9.00 -3.97
N THR A 183 -14.44 -8.67 -3.56
CA THR A 183 -13.84 -7.36 -3.85
C THR A 183 -13.45 -7.32 -5.32
N THR A 184 -14.29 -6.69 -6.14
CA THR A 184 -14.04 -6.52 -7.57
C THR A 184 -13.36 -5.18 -7.87
N PRO A 185 -12.90 -4.94 -9.11
CA PRO A 185 -12.40 -3.64 -9.52
C PRO A 185 -13.37 -2.48 -9.27
N SER A 186 -14.68 -2.71 -9.35
CA SER A 186 -15.68 -1.68 -9.02
C SER A 186 -15.69 -1.33 -7.54
N ASN A 187 -15.63 -2.34 -6.66
CA ASN A 187 -15.56 -2.11 -5.22
C ASN A 187 -14.25 -1.40 -4.83
N HIS A 188 -13.14 -1.81 -5.45
CA HIS A 188 -11.81 -1.30 -5.14
C HIS A 188 -11.57 0.10 -5.71
N ARG A 189 -12.18 0.46 -6.86
CA ARG A 189 -12.20 1.86 -7.33
C ARG A 189 -12.86 2.79 -6.31
N VAL A 190 -14.01 2.39 -5.76
CA VAL A 190 -14.68 3.16 -4.70
C VAL A 190 -13.76 3.32 -3.49
N HIS A 191 -13.09 2.23 -3.08
CA HIS A 191 -12.14 2.27 -1.98
C HIS A 191 -10.99 3.28 -2.19
N HIS A 192 -10.45 3.35 -3.40
CA HIS A 192 -9.38 4.29 -3.74
C HIS A 192 -9.83 5.72 -4.01
N ALA A 193 -11.13 5.97 -4.06
CA ALA A 193 -11.66 7.25 -4.48
C ALA A 193 -11.68 8.30 -3.35
N VAL A 194 -11.47 9.57 -3.73
CA VAL A 194 -11.53 10.72 -2.82
C VAL A 194 -12.89 11.43 -2.81
N ASN A 195 -13.86 10.97 -3.60
CA ASN A 195 -15.24 11.49 -3.61
C ASN A 195 -15.85 11.42 -2.19
N ASP A 196 -16.64 12.41 -1.79
CA ASP A 196 -17.25 12.46 -0.44
C ASP A 196 -18.06 11.20 -0.09
N ARG A 197 -18.77 10.62 -1.07
CA ARG A 197 -19.59 9.42 -0.89
C ARG A 197 -18.78 8.14 -0.65
N TYR A 198 -17.53 8.14 -1.11
CA TYR A 198 -16.69 6.95 -1.19
C TYR A 198 -15.62 6.88 -0.10
N LEU A 199 -15.43 7.96 0.66
CA LEU A 199 -14.53 7.96 1.80
C LEU A 199 -14.89 6.88 2.81
N ASP A 200 -13.85 6.20 3.29
CA ASP A 200 -13.97 5.22 4.37
C ASP A 200 -14.94 4.08 4.02
N ARG A 201 -14.84 3.55 2.79
CA ARG A 201 -15.68 2.46 2.27
C ARG A 201 -14.85 1.31 1.69
N ASN A 202 -15.48 0.13 1.64
CA ASN A 202 -15.01 -1.08 0.97
C ASN A 202 -13.59 -1.52 1.38
N TYR A 203 -13.40 -1.87 2.65
CA TYR A 203 -12.11 -2.30 3.20
C TYR A 203 -11.77 -3.78 2.95
N GLY A 204 -12.73 -4.61 2.53
CA GLY A 204 -12.52 -6.04 2.32
C GLY A 204 -11.47 -6.32 1.23
N GLY A 205 -10.51 -7.20 1.52
CA GLY A 205 -9.46 -7.57 0.57
C GLY A 205 -9.94 -8.56 -0.50
N VAL A 206 -10.61 -9.63 -0.07
CA VAL A 206 -11.18 -10.67 -0.92
C VAL A 206 -12.71 -10.64 -0.87
N PHE A 207 -13.29 -10.52 0.33
CA PHE A 207 -14.73 -10.60 0.51
C PHE A 207 -15.31 -9.25 0.93
N VAL A 208 -16.37 -8.84 0.23
CA VAL A 208 -17.24 -7.70 0.60
C VAL A 208 -18.11 -8.01 1.82
N LEU A 209 -18.12 -9.27 2.27
CA LEU A 209 -18.87 -9.74 3.44
C LEU A 209 -18.66 -8.84 4.67
N TRP A 210 -17.40 -8.52 4.98
CA TRP A 210 -17.05 -7.71 6.15
C TRP A 210 -17.59 -6.29 6.02
N ASP A 211 -17.50 -5.70 4.83
CA ASP A 211 -18.05 -4.38 4.57
C ASP A 211 -19.56 -4.31 4.77
N ARG A 212 -20.28 -5.38 4.42
CA ARG A 212 -21.72 -5.48 4.68
C ARG A 212 -22.02 -5.65 6.16
N MET A 213 -21.26 -6.51 6.84
CA MET A 213 -21.44 -6.79 8.27
C MET A 213 -21.17 -5.56 9.13
N PHE A 214 -20.17 -4.76 8.78
CA PHE A 214 -19.71 -3.62 9.58
C PHE A 214 -20.10 -2.25 9.01
N GLY A 215 -20.95 -2.22 7.98
CA GLY A 215 -21.58 -1.01 7.46
C GLY A 215 -20.68 -0.10 6.62
N THR A 216 -19.64 -0.65 6.00
CA THR A 216 -18.66 0.09 5.18
C THR A 216 -18.82 -0.16 3.68
N TYR A 217 -19.80 -0.98 3.25
CA TYR A 217 -20.05 -1.24 1.84
C TYR A 217 -20.64 -0.04 1.10
N MET A 218 -20.08 0.29 -0.06
CA MET A 218 -20.60 1.29 -0.99
C MET A 218 -20.42 0.82 -2.43
N PRO A 219 -21.50 0.69 -3.24
CA PRO A 219 -21.37 0.41 -4.66
C PRO A 219 -20.86 1.64 -5.41
N GLU A 220 -20.18 1.42 -6.53
CA GLU A 220 -19.76 2.50 -7.45
C GLU A 220 -21.01 3.11 -8.11
N THR A 221 -21.36 4.36 -7.82
CA THR A 221 -22.56 5.05 -8.35
C THR A 221 -22.24 6.25 -9.25
N GLU A 222 -21.03 6.78 -9.15
CA GLU A 222 -20.48 7.94 -9.86
C GLU A 222 -19.00 7.70 -10.21
N PRO A 223 -18.45 8.43 -11.21
CA PRO A 223 -17.03 8.33 -11.56
C PRO A 223 -16.11 8.59 -10.36
N CYS A 224 -15.12 7.73 -10.19
CA CYS A 224 -14.14 7.82 -9.11
C CYS A 224 -13.05 8.84 -9.46
N VAL A 225 -12.65 9.66 -8.49
CA VAL A 225 -11.45 10.51 -8.54
C VAL A 225 -10.42 9.95 -7.58
N PHE A 226 -9.16 9.78 -8.00
CA PHE A 226 -8.12 9.10 -7.21
C PHE A 226 -7.11 10.06 -6.56
N GLY A 227 -6.20 9.50 -5.76
CA GLY A 227 -5.20 10.20 -4.96
C GLY A 227 -5.62 10.32 -3.50
N THR A 228 -5.17 11.38 -2.82
CA THR A 228 -5.48 11.62 -1.40
C THR A 228 -6.06 13.02 -1.20
N ARG A 229 -6.85 13.25 -0.14
CA ARG A 229 -7.39 14.60 0.14
C ARG A 229 -6.34 15.65 0.49
N SER A 230 -5.17 15.21 0.91
CA SER A 230 -3.99 16.05 1.13
C SER A 230 -2.84 15.53 0.24
N PRO A 231 -2.83 15.87 -1.06
CA PRO A 231 -1.92 15.26 -2.02
C PRO A 231 -0.46 15.57 -1.69
N VAL A 232 0.43 14.61 -1.95
CA VAL A 232 1.88 14.76 -1.73
C VAL A 232 2.53 15.75 -2.69
N ARG A 233 1.96 15.86 -3.91
CA ARG A 233 2.48 16.69 -5.02
C ARG A 233 3.99 16.51 -5.19
N SER A 234 4.42 15.25 -5.28
CA SER A 234 5.82 14.88 -5.49
C SER A 234 5.93 13.40 -5.86
N PHE A 235 6.90 13.06 -6.71
CA PHE A 235 7.28 11.68 -7.03
C PHE A 235 8.45 11.18 -6.16
N ASN A 236 8.92 11.99 -5.21
CA ASN A 236 9.94 11.60 -4.27
C ASN A 236 9.41 10.52 -3.31
N PRO A 237 9.99 9.31 -3.30
CA PRO A 237 9.44 8.22 -2.53
C PRO A 237 9.57 8.43 -1.01
N LEU A 238 10.62 9.12 -0.55
CA LEU A 238 10.79 9.42 0.86
C LEU A 238 9.75 10.44 1.33
N ARG A 239 9.46 11.47 0.51
CA ARG A 239 8.43 12.46 0.82
C ARG A 239 7.04 11.80 0.93
N ALA A 240 6.73 10.90 0.00
CA ALA A 240 5.51 10.09 0.03
C ALA A 240 5.35 9.32 1.35
N MET A 241 6.42 8.74 1.89
CA MET A 241 6.38 8.01 3.16
C MET A 241 6.26 8.92 4.39
N VAL A 242 6.94 10.08 4.41
CA VAL A 242 7.07 10.88 5.64
C VAL A 242 6.06 12.02 5.77
N GLN A 243 5.39 12.45 4.69
CA GLN A 243 4.55 13.66 4.70
C GLN A 243 3.48 13.63 5.80
N VAL A 244 2.72 12.54 5.90
CA VAL A 244 1.61 12.42 6.87
C VAL A 244 2.16 12.30 8.29
N TYR A 245 3.18 11.47 8.52
CA TYR A 245 3.85 11.41 9.83
C TYR A 245 4.38 12.77 10.28
N ALA A 246 5.04 13.50 9.39
CA ALA A 246 5.56 14.83 9.69
C ALA A 246 4.43 15.80 10.05
N GLN A 247 3.26 15.69 9.40
CA GLN A 247 2.09 16.48 9.76
C GLN A 247 1.56 16.15 11.15
N LEU A 248 1.42 14.87 11.48
CA LEU A 248 0.99 14.42 12.82
C LEU A 248 1.95 14.92 13.90
N TRP A 249 3.26 14.83 13.66
CA TRP A 249 4.28 15.33 14.59
C TRP A 249 4.23 16.85 14.75
N ARG A 250 4.04 17.62 13.66
CA ARG A 250 3.86 19.08 13.75
C ARG A 250 2.63 19.44 14.58
N ASP A 251 1.52 18.77 14.36
CA ASP A 251 0.28 19.03 15.10
C ASP A 251 0.43 18.64 16.59
N ALA A 252 1.07 17.51 16.88
CA ALA A 252 1.43 17.09 18.25
C ALA A 252 2.35 18.11 18.93
N TRP A 253 3.33 18.64 18.22
CA TRP A 253 4.30 19.59 18.75
C TRP A 253 3.63 20.92 19.09
N HIS A 254 2.83 21.47 18.16
CA HIS A 254 2.27 22.81 18.26
C HIS A 254 1.01 22.93 19.12
N THR A 255 0.28 21.83 19.36
CA THR A 255 -0.88 21.88 20.26
C THR A 255 -0.46 22.15 21.71
N ARG A 256 -1.21 23.02 22.37
CA ARG A 256 -1.04 23.38 23.78
C ARG A 256 -1.62 22.33 24.72
N ARG A 257 -2.64 21.59 24.28
CA ARG A 257 -3.33 20.58 25.09
C ARG A 257 -2.50 19.29 25.13
N ARG A 258 -2.05 18.90 26.33
CA ARG A 258 -1.21 17.69 26.52
C ARG A 258 -1.87 16.41 25.99
N GLY A 259 -3.18 16.25 26.20
CA GLY A 259 -3.92 15.09 25.70
C GLY A 259 -3.99 15.03 24.17
N ASP A 260 -4.03 16.19 23.52
CA ASP A 260 -4.13 16.26 22.06
C ASP A 260 -2.79 15.89 21.38
N LYS A 261 -1.66 15.98 22.10
CA LYS A 261 -0.35 15.51 21.61
C LYS A 261 -0.33 14.02 21.26
N LEU A 262 -1.13 13.20 21.95
CA LEU A 262 -1.30 11.78 21.63
C LEU A 262 -2.50 11.55 20.71
N ARG A 263 -3.61 12.27 20.92
CA ARG A 263 -4.83 12.08 20.12
C ARG A 263 -4.63 12.33 18.64
N VAL A 264 -3.70 13.19 18.22
CA VAL A 264 -3.43 13.41 16.79
C VAL A 264 -3.04 12.11 16.06
N PHE A 265 -2.41 11.16 16.75
CA PHE A 265 -2.03 9.86 16.17
C PHE A 265 -3.17 8.84 16.17
N LEU A 266 -4.14 8.99 17.08
CA LEU A 266 -5.19 7.99 17.34
C LEU A 266 -6.56 8.38 16.80
N LYS A 267 -6.79 9.67 16.53
CA LYS A 267 -8.02 10.18 15.94
C LYS A 267 -8.07 9.89 14.43
N PRO A 268 -9.26 10.00 13.80
CA PRO A 268 -9.40 9.81 12.36
C PRO A 268 -8.48 10.73 11.55
N PRO A 269 -8.03 10.30 10.35
CA PRO A 269 -7.27 11.14 9.45
C PRO A 269 -7.95 12.48 9.19
N GLY A 270 -7.18 13.56 9.19
CA GLY A 270 -7.69 14.93 9.02
C GLY A 270 -8.17 15.60 10.31
N TRP A 271 -8.37 14.86 11.42
CA TRP A 271 -8.60 15.51 12.72
C TRP A 271 -7.36 16.29 13.16
N ARG A 272 -7.57 17.53 13.61
CA ARG A 272 -6.50 18.40 14.14
C ARG A 272 -6.99 19.09 15.41
N PRO A 273 -6.12 19.38 16.39
CA PRO A 273 -6.49 20.13 17.59
C PRO A 273 -6.96 21.54 17.23
N ASP A 274 -8.02 22.04 17.86
CA ASP A 274 -8.64 23.34 17.52
C ASP A 274 -7.63 24.50 17.51
N ASP A 275 -6.72 24.51 18.49
CA ASP A 275 -5.70 25.55 18.63
C ASP A 275 -4.67 25.52 17.50
N VAL A 276 -4.39 24.34 16.95
CA VAL A 276 -3.51 24.14 15.82
C VAL A 276 -4.22 24.44 14.50
N ALA A 277 -5.47 24.00 14.35
CA ALA A 277 -6.29 24.27 13.17
C ALA A 277 -6.51 25.78 12.96
N LEU A 278 -6.73 26.54 14.04
CA LEU A 278 -6.88 28.00 13.99
C LEU A 278 -5.58 28.74 13.66
N ARG A 279 -4.44 28.28 14.22
CA ARG A 279 -3.14 28.95 14.03
C ARG A 279 -2.44 28.58 12.72
N PHE A 280 -2.68 27.36 12.23
CA PHE A 280 -2.06 26.80 11.04
C PHE A 280 -3.13 26.16 10.14
N PRO A 281 -4.02 26.96 9.53
CA PRO A 281 -5.10 26.44 8.70
C PRO A 281 -4.55 25.70 7.48
N GLN A 282 -5.24 24.64 7.06
CA GLN A 282 -4.95 23.92 5.81
C GLN A 282 -5.94 24.36 4.72
N PRO A 283 -5.52 24.36 3.45
CA PRO A 283 -6.42 24.67 2.35
C PRO A 283 -7.56 23.63 2.28
N PRO A 284 -8.76 24.03 1.86
CA PRO A 284 -9.86 23.10 1.64
C PRO A 284 -9.48 22.08 0.56
N PHE A 285 -10.03 20.88 0.67
CA PHE A 285 -9.93 19.87 -0.37
C PHE A 285 -10.74 20.29 -1.60
N ASP A 286 -10.17 20.09 -2.78
CA ASP A 286 -10.81 20.31 -4.08
C ASP A 286 -10.84 18.99 -4.86
N LEU A 287 -12.05 18.54 -5.21
CA LEU A 287 -12.29 17.32 -6.00
C LEU A 287 -11.88 17.51 -7.47
N HIS A 288 -11.87 18.75 -7.96
CA HIS A 288 -11.53 19.09 -9.34
C HIS A 288 -10.08 19.55 -9.52
N ARG A 289 -9.23 19.29 -8.53
CA ARG A 289 -7.80 19.64 -8.59
C ARG A 289 -7.15 19.03 -9.84
N GLU A 290 -6.18 19.74 -10.38
CA GLU A 290 -5.33 19.18 -11.43
C GLU A 290 -4.44 18.06 -10.88
N THR A 291 -4.30 16.99 -11.67
CA THR A 291 -3.35 15.92 -11.42
C THR A 291 -1.93 16.48 -11.41
N TYR A 292 -1.12 16.04 -10.46
CA TYR A 292 0.29 16.41 -10.39
C TYR A 292 1.05 15.75 -11.55
N ASP A 293 1.39 16.55 -12.55
CA ASP A 293 2.19 16.14 -13.73
C ASP A 293 3.25 17.20 -14.07
N PRO A 294 4.29 17.37 -13.23
CA PRO A 294 5.39 18.29 -13.52
C PRO A 294 6.02 17.99 -14.89
N ARG A 295 6.27 19.06 -15.65
CA ARG A 295 6.96 18.95 -16.94
C ARG A 295 8.36 18.38 -16.73
N SER A 296 8.67 17.29 -17.44
CA SER A 296 10.00 16.69 -17.48
C SER A 296 10.48 16.55 -18.92
N ASN A 297 11.72 16.94 -19.17
CA ASN A 297 12.30 16.79 -20.49
C ASN A 297 12.52 15.29 -20.84
N ARG A 298 12.72 14.98 -22.12
CA ARG A 298 12.85 13.58 -22.57
C ARG A 298 14.09 12.91 -21.97
N THR A 299 15.20 13.65 -21.85
CA THR A 299 16.47 13.14 -21.32
C THR A 299 16.33 12.73 -19.86
N THR A 300 15.69 13.56 -19.02
CA THR A 300 15.49 13.29 -17.59
C THR A 300 14.57 12.11 -17.37
N ARG A 301 13.51 11.96 -18.18
CA ARG A 301 12.67 10.75 -18.18
C ARG A 301 13.43 9.48 -18.55
N VAL A 302 14.26 9.52 -19.60
CA VAL A 302 15.09 8.36 -19.98
C VAL A 302 16.08 8.00 -18.85
N MET A 303 16.73 8.99 -18.25
CA MET A 303 17.61 8.78 -17.10
C MET A 303 16.87 8.15 -15.92
N ALA A 304 15.65 8.61 -15.62
CA ALA A 304 14.83 8.07 -14.54
C ALA A 304 14.48 6.60 -14.78
N VAL A 305 14.10 6.23 -16.02
CA VAL A 305 13.83 4.84 -16.40
C VAL A 305 15.09 3.98 -16.26
N VAL A 306 16.23 4.42 -16.78
CA VAL A 306 17.49 3.66 -16.69
C VAL A 306 17.91 3.46 -15.23
N LEU A 307 17.85 4.51 -14.41
CA LEU A 307 18.16 4.43 -12.99
C LEU A 307 17.19 3.50 -12.26
N PHE A 308 15.89 3.56 -12.57
CA PHE A 308 14.89 2.66 -12.01
C PHE A 308 15.18 1.20 -12.37
N LEU A 309 15.43 0.88 -13.64
CA LEU A 309 15.72 -0.48 -14.08
C LEU A 309 16.99 -1.04 -13.41
N ALA A 310 18.04 -0.23 -13.31
CA ALA A 310 19.26 -0.60 -12.59
C ALA A 310 18.99 -0.85 -11.10
N SER A 311 18.18 0.01 -10.46
CA SER A 311 17.79 -0.12 -9.06
C SER A 311 16.92 -1.37 -8.82
N ALA A 312 15.98 -1.66 -9.72
CA ALA A 312 15.13 -2.84 -9.67
C ALA A 312 15.95 -4.14 -9.82
N ALA A 313 16.90 -4.17 -10.75
CA ALA A 313 17.84 -5.28 -10.88
C ALA A 313 18.69 -5.44 -9.60
N GLY A 314 19.19 -4.34 -9.05
CA GLY A 314 19.91 -4.33 -7.76
C GLY A 314 19.06 -4.85 -6.60
N CYS A 315 17.78 -4.47 -6.53
CA CYS A 315 16.82 -5.02 -5.56
C CYS A 315 16.64 -6.53 -5.74
N GLY A 316 16.51 -7.01 -6.99
CA GLY A 316 16.42 -8.44 -7.28
C GLY A 316 17.64 -9.23 -6.79
N VAL A 317 18.86 -8.73 -7.05
CA VAL A 317 20.10 -9.33 -6.54
C VAL A 317 20.15 -9.31 -5.02
N PHE A 318 19.79 -8.19 -4.40
CA PHE A 318 19.77 -8.05 -2.95
C PHE A 318 18.79 -9.05 -2.31
N LEU A 319 17.53 -9.07 -2.74
CA LEU A 319 16.48 -9.95 -2.22
C LEU A 319 16.81 -11.43 -2.43
N TRP A 320 17.43 -11.80 -3.55
CA TRP A 320 17.85 -13.19 -3.78
C TRP A 320 18.88 -13.69 -2.75
N ASN A 321 19.71 -12.78 -2.23
CA ASN A 321 20.82 -13.10 -1.34
C ASN A 321 20.54 -12.70 0.12
N ALA A 322 19.41 -12.05 0.42
CA ALA A 322 19.16 -11.41 1.71
C ALA A 322 19.20 -12.41 2.87
N ASP A 323 18.63 -13.61 2.71
CA ASP A 323 18.66 -14.71 3.69
C ASP A 323 20.08 -15.03 4.20
N GLY A 324 21.11 -14.93 3.35
CA GLY A 324 22.51 -15.18 3.71
C GLY A 324 23.26 -13.96 4.27
N MET A 325 22.63 -12.77 4.30
CA MET A 325 23.26 -11.54 4.77
C MET A 325 22.95 -11.25 6.23
N GLY A 326 23.96 -10.85 7.00
CA GLY A 326 23.78 -10.25 8.32
C GLY A 326 23.08 -8.87 8.25
N MET A 327 22.46 -8.45 9.35
CA MET A 327 21.61 -7.25 9.42
C MET A 327 22.32 -5.97 8.92
N VAL A 328 23.57 -5.73 9.31
CA VAL A 328 24.34 -4.55 8.89
C VAL A 328 24.44 -4.47 7.37
N ARG A 329 24.73 -5.61 6.71
CA ARG A 329 24.82 -5.68 5.25
C ARG A 329 23.46 -5.42 4.59
N ARG A 330 22.37 -5.95 5.15
CA ARG A 330 21.01 -5.68 4.66
C ARG A 330 20.65 -4.18 4.73
N LEU A 331 21.00 -3.53 5.84
CA LEU A 331 20.76 -2.10 6.03
C LEU A 331 21.56 -1.24 5.04
N LEU A 332 22.83 -1.59 4.79
CA LEU A 332 23.66 -0.88 3.81
C LEU A 332 23.12 -1.01 2.38
N TRP A 333 22.73 -2.23 1.97
CA TRP A 333 22.08 -2.45 0.66
C TRP A 333 20.77 -1.69 0.54
N THR A 334 19.94 -1.73 1.58
CA THR A 334 18.68 -1.00 1.64
C THR A 334 18.90 0.50 1.50
N ALA A 335 19.84 1.08 2.25
CA ALA A 335 20.15 2.51 2.18
C ALA A 335 20.62 2.93 0.78
N LEU A 336 21.51 2.14 0.15
CA LEU A 336 21.98 2.39 -1.21
C LEU A 336 20.84 2.38 -2.23
N LEU A 337 20.02 1.33 -2.22
CA LEU A 337 18.93 1.16 -3.19
C LEU A 337 17.82 2.19 -2.98
N VAL A 338 17.50 2.53 -1.73
CA VAL A 338 16.57 3.63 -1.41
C VAL A 338 17.10 4.97 -1.93
N ALA A 339 18.40 5.24 -1.82
CA ALA A 339 19.00 6.45 -2.38
C ALA A 339 18.91 6.50 -3.92
N CYS A 340 19.09 5.37 -4.60
CA CYS A 340 18.88 5.30 -6.05
C CYS A 340 17.42 5.55 -6.44
N LEU A 341 16.46 4.93 -5.73
CA LEU A 341 15.02 5.13 -5.98
C LEU A 341 14.56 6.55 -5.63
N TYR A 342 15.16 7.19 -4.63
CA TYR A 342 15.01 8.62 -4.37
C TYR A 342 15.47 9.44 -5.59
N GLY A 343 16.61 9.08 -6.19
CA GLY A 343 17.13 9.71 -7.41
C GLY A 343 16.18 9.61 -8.59
N VAL A 344 15.43 8.50 -8.73
CA VAL A 344 14.37 8.35 -9.74
C VAL A 344 13.30 9.42 -9.55
N GLY A 345 12.75 9.54 -8.34
CA GLY A 345 11.75 10.55 -8.01
C GLY A 345 12.24 11.97 -8.27
N TRP A 346 13.48 12.27 -7.87
CA TRP A 346 14.11 13.58 -8.12
C TRP A 346 14.23 13.88 -9.62
N LEU A 347 14.67 12.93 -10.45
CA LEU A 347 14.78 13.13 -11.90
C LEU A 347 13.42 13.42 -12.56
N LEU A 348 12.33 12.88 -12.03
CA LEU A 348 10.98 13.09 -12.55
C LEU A 348 10.43 14.49 -12.29
N GLU A 349 10.92 15.21 -11.27
CA GLU A 349 10.37 16.52 -10.87
C GLU A 349 11.39 17.67 -10.82
N LYS A 350 12.70 17.42 -10.98
CA LYS A 350 13.74 18.45 -10.88
C LYS A 350 13.61 19.61 -11.88
N ASP A 351 13.03 19.35 -13.05
CA ASP A 351 12.88 20.37 -14.09
C ASP A 351 11.71 21.33 -13.76
N ALA A 352 10.79 20.92 -12.87
CA ALA A 352 9.67 21.75 -12.45
C ALA A 352 10.09 22.86 -11.46
N SER A 353 11.14 22.64 -10.66
CA SER A 353 11.68 23.67 -9.75
C SER A 353 12.45 24.79 -10.46
N LEU A 354 12.75 24.65 -11.75
CA LEU A 354 13.49 25.64 -12.54
C LEU A 354 12.57 26.60 -13.31
N GLN A 355 11.25 26.54 -13.11
CA GLN A 355 10.25 27.33 -13.83
C GLN A 355 9.42 28.26 -12.92
N VAL A 356 9.93 28.59 -11.73
CA VAL A 356 9.35 29.60 -10.82
C VAL A 356 10.17 30.88 -10.87
#